data_AF-A0A9D6LTS9-F1
#
_entry.id   AF-A0A9D6LTS9-F1
#
_cell.length_a   1.000
_cell.length_b   1.000
_cell.length_c   1.000
_cell.angle_alpha   90.00
_cell.angle_beta   90.00
_cell.angle_gamma   90.00
#
_symmetry.space_group_name_H-M   'P 1'
#
loop_
_entity.id
_entity.type
_entity.pdbx_description
1 polymer ?
#
loop_
_entity_poly.entity_id
_entity_poly.type
_entity_poly.pdbx_seq_one_letter_code
_entity_poly.pdbx_strand_id
1 'polypeptide(L)'
;MALKDLKIGFIGQGWLGKNYADDFEERGFPVVRYSLEEPYRANKDKIASCDIVFVAVPTPTTPQGFDGSLVSKVVPLVGEGKIAVVRSTLRPGFTK
;
A
#
# COMPACT_ATOMS: atom_id res chain seq x y z
N MET A 1 13.70 -9.20 -16.48
CA MET A 1 12.45 -9.42 -15.74
C MET A 1 11.31 -8.98 -16.64
N ALA A 2 10.33 -9.83 -16.91
CA ALA A 2 9.15 -9.41 -17.65
C ALA A 2 8.29 -8.54 -16.72
N LEU A 3 7.52 -7.60 -17.28
CA LEU A 3 6.70 -6.68 -16.49
C LEU A 3 5.75 -7.43 -15.52
N LYS A 4 5.25 -8.61 -15.93
CA LYS A 4 4.33 -9.44 -15.14
C LYS A 4 4.98 -10.21 -13.99
N ASP A 5 6.31 -10.26 -13.90
CA ASP A 5 7.01 -10.89 -12.78
C ASP A 5 7.08 -9.98 -11.55
N LEU A 6 6.76 -8.69 -11.71
CA LEU A 6 6.81 -7.69 -10.65
C LEU A 6 5.81 -8.03 -9.55
N LYS A 7 6.30 -8.17 -8.32
CA LYS A 7 5.48 -8.44 -7.16
C LYS A 7 4.92 -7.14 -6.59
N ILE A 8 3.60 -7.02 -6.56
CA ILE A 8 2.92 -5.78 -6.19
C ILE A 8 2.28 -5.90 -4.81
N GLY A 9 2.68 -5.03 -3.90
CA GLY A 9 2.11 -4.92 -2.56
C GLY A 9 0.97 -3.89 -2.51
N PHE A 10 -0.06 -4.17 -1.72
CA PHE A 10 -1.12 -3.21 -1.39
C PHE A 10 -1.27 -3.11 0.12
N ILE A 11 -1.05 -1.92 0.67
CA ILE A 11 -1.29 -1.61 2.08
C ILE A 11 -2.60 -0.83 2.21
N GLY A 12 -3.56 -1.41 2.93
CA GLY A 12 -4.94 -0.93 3.03
C GLY A 12 -5.85 -1.68 2.06
N GLN A 13 -6.93 -2.26 2.59
CA GLN A 13 -7.92 -3.03 1.83
C GLN A 13 -9.34 -2.43 1.95
N GLY A 14 -9.41 -1.12 2.14
CA GLY A 14 -10.66 -0.37 1.93
C GLY A 14 -11.01 -0.29 0.44
N TRP A 15 -12.02 0.50 0.09
CA TRP A 15 -12.55 0.61 -1.28
C TRP A 15 -11.48 0.77 -2.36
N LEU A 16 -10.54 1.71 -2.20
CA LEU A 16 -9.51 1.98 -3.20
C LEU A 16 -8.49 0.83 -3.29
N GLY A 17 -7.88 0.46 -2.16
CA GLY A 17 -6.81 -0.53 -2.12
C GLY A 17 -7.24 -1.93 -2.53
N LYS A 18 -8.47 -2.34 -2.14
CA LYS A 18 -9.05 -3.63 -2.55
C LYS A 18 -9.26 -3.69 -4.05
N ASN A 19 -9.96 -2.71 -4.64
CA ASN A 19 -10.28 -2.73 -6.07
C ASN A 19 -9.02 -2.65 -6.95
N TYR A 20 -7.98 -1.92 -6.53
CA TYR A 20 -6.70 -1.95 -7.24
C TYR A 20 -6.05 -3.34 -7.14
N ALA A 21 -6.00 -3.93 -5.94
CA ALA A 21 -5.43 -5.27 -5.78
C ALA A 21 -6.17 -6.31 -6.64
N ASP A 22 -7.50 -6.26 -6.69
CA ASP A 22 -8.35 -7.12 -7.52
C ASP A 22 -7.98 -6.96 -9.02
N ASP A 23 -7.88 -5.73 -9.55
CA ASP A 23 -7.50 -5.46 -10.95
C ASP A 23 -6.09 -5.98 -11.30
N PHE A 24 -5.11 -5.74 -10.42
CA PHE A 24 -3.74 -6.20 -10.68
C PHE A 24 -3.63 -7.73 -10.63
N GLU A 25 -4.37 -8.40 -9.75
CA GLU A 25 -4.49 -9.86 -9.76
C GLU A 25 -5.14 -10.38 -11.05
N GLU A 26 -6.25 -9.77 -11.48
CA GLU A 26 -6.96 -10.14 -12.73
C GLU A 26 -6.06 -10.00 -13.97
N ARG A 27 -5.18 -9.00 -13.98
CA ARG A 27 -4.20 -8.76 -15.06
C ARG A 27 -3.01 -9.73 -15.02
N GLY A 28 -2.92 -10.56 -13.97
CA GLY A 28 -1.95 -11.63 -13.80
C GLY A 28 -0.67 -11.22 -13.10
N PHE A 29 -0.67 -10.14 -12.30
CA PHE A 29 0.47 -9.79 -11.47
C PHE A 29 0.47 -10.59 -10.15
N PRO A 30 1.64 -10.99 -9.62
CA PRO A 30 1.73 -11.53 -8.28
C PRO A 30 1.47 -10.42 -7.24
N VAL A 31 0.40 -10.57 -6.46
CA VAL A 31 -0.05 -9.55 -5.50
C VAL A 31 0.09 -10.00 -4.06
N VAL A 32 0.47 -9.05 -3.18
CA VAL A 32 0.45 -9.20 -1.72
C VAL A 32 -0.43 -8.13 -1.12
N ARG A 33 -1.45 -8.53 -0.36
CA ARG A 33 -2.36 -7.62 0.34
C ARG A 33 -2.05 -7.59 1.82
N TYR A 34 -1.89 -6.40 2.39
CA TYR A 34 -1.76 -6.17 3.83
C TYR A 34 -2.83 -5.19 4.31
N SER A 35 -3.58 -5.59 5.33
CA SER A 35 -4.47 -4.73 6.12
C SER A 35 -4.50 -5.24 7.56
N LEU A 36 -5.21 -4.54 8.43
CA LEU A 36 -5.43 -5.02 9.80
C LEU A 36 -6.51 -6.11 9.87
N GLU A 37 -7.19 -6.43 8.78
CA GLU A 37 -8.26 -7.43 8.74
C GLU A 37 -7.69 -8.79 8.32
N GLU A 38 -8.25 -9.87 8.86
CA GLU A 38 -7.97 -11.21 8.35
C GLU A 38 -8.59 -11.38 6.95
N PRO A 39 -7.95 -12.13 6.03
CA PRO A 39 -6.71 -12.90 6.21
C PRO A 39 -5.41 -12.09 5.96
N TYR A 40 -5.52 -10.80 5.64
CA TYR A 40 -4.41 -10.00 5.12
C TYR A 40 -3.42 -9.55 6.19
N ARG A 41 -3.82 -9.55 7.46
CA ARG A 41 -2.96 -9.18 8.61
C ARG A 41 -1.67 -9.99 8.67
N ALA A 42 -1.72 -11.28 8.31
CA ALA A 42 -0.56 -12.17 8.32
C ALA A 42 0.50 -11.85 7.25
N ASN A 43 0.20 -10.96 6.30
CA ASN A 43 1.12 -10.65 5.19
C ASN A 43 2.04 -9.46 5.45
N LYS A 44 2.04 -8.88 6.66
CA LYS A 44 2.82 -7.68 7.00
C LYS A 44 4.29 -7.79 6.55
N ASP A 45 4.96 -8.89 6.89
CA ASP A 45 6.39 -9.06 6.61
C ASP A 45 6.67 -9.35 5.13
N LYS A 46 5.64 -9.79 4.37
CA LYS A 46 5.77 -10.06 2.94
C LYS A 46 5.83 -8.78 2.11
N ILE A 47 5.38 -7.64 2.65
CA ILE A 47 5.40 -6.34 1.95
C ILE A 47 6.83 -5.93 1.56
N ALA A 48 7.81 -6.17 2.43
CA ALA A 48 9.21 -5.83 2.15
C ALA A 48 9.80 -6.54 0.91
N SER A 49 9.20 -7.67 0.51
CA SER A 49 9.61 -8.43 -0.68
C SER A 49 9.00 -7.94 -1.99
N CYS A 50 8.04 -7.01 -1.95
CA CYS A 50 7.37 -6.51 -3.15
C CYS A 50 8.23 -5.48 -3.88
N ASP A 51 8.14 -5.44 -5.21
CA ASP A 51 8.88 -4.51 -6.05
C ASP A 51 8.26 -3.11 -6.04
N ILE A 52 6.92 -3.07 -6.03
CA ILE A 52 6.11 -1.86 -6.00
C ILE A 52 5.05 -2.04 -4.92
N VAL A 53 4.89 -1.07 -4.03
CA VAL A 53 3.90 -1.11 -2.95
C VAL A 53 2.98 0.11 -3.03
N PHE A 54 1.70 -0.12 -3.26
CA PHE A 54 0.67 0.90 -3.19
C PHE A 54 0.22 1.11 -1.74
N VAL A 55 0.24 2.36 -1.29
CA VAL A 55 -0.23 2.77 0.04
C VAL A 55 -1.58 3.47 -0.08
N ALA A 56 -2.64 2.83 0.41
CA ALA A 56 -4.03 3.29 0.32
C ALA A 56 -4.73 3.19 1.70
N VAL A 57 -4.06 3.69 2.73
CA VAL A 57 -4.61 3.78 4.10
C VAL A 57 -5.43 5.07 4.29
N PRO A 58 -6.38 5.10 5.23
CA PRO A 58 -7.15 6.31 5.51
C PRO A 58 -6.26 7.44 6.03
N THR A 59 -6.61 8.66 5.64
CA THR A 59 -5.96 9.91 6.04
C THR A 59 -7.02 10.90 6.50
N PRO A 60 -7.63 10.62 7.67
CA PRO A 60 -8.82 11.35 8.11
C PRO A 60 -8.49 12.80 8.44
N THR A 61 -9.54 13.63 8.50
CA THR A 61 -9.47 14.92 9.17
C THR A 61 -9.92 14.73 10.61
N THR A 62 -9.09 15.15 11.55
CA THR A 62 -9.34 15.14 12.99
C THR A 62 -9.63 16.57 13.47
N PRO A 63 -10.09 16.77 14.72
CA PRO A 63 -10.22 18.11 15.30
C PRO A 63 -8.91 18.93 15.28
N GLN A 64 -7.75 18.26 15.20
CA GLN A 64 -6.42 18.88 15.12
C GLN A 64 -5.98 19.16 13.67
N GLY A 65 -6.72 18.68 12.67
CA GLY A 65 -6.46 18.88 11.25
C GLY A 65 -6.26 17.58 10.47
N PHE A 66 -5.53 17.66 9.35
CA PHE A 66 -5.25 16.50 8.50
C PHE A 66 -4.31 15.52 9.21
N ASP A 67 -4.67 14.25 9.23
CA ASP A 67 -3.85 13.17 9.82
C ASP A 67 -3.32 12.23 8.73
N GLY A 68 -2.02 12.33 8.47
CA GLY A 68 -1.27 11.43 7.58
C GLY A 68 -0.44 10.37 8.31
N SER A 69 -0.55 10.27 9.64
CA SER A 69 0.33 9.46 10.48
C SER A 69 0.32 7.97 10.10
N LEU A 70 -0.83 7.45 9.65
CA LEU A 70 -0.94 6.07 9.17
C LEU A 70 -0.07 5.81 7.95
N VAL A 71 0.04 6.77 7.01
CA VAL A 71 0.93 6.65 5.86
C VAL A 71 2.38 6.60 6.34
N SER A 72 2.79 7.53 7.20
CA SER A 72 4.15 7.56 7.78
C SER A 72 4.50 6.27 8.54
N LYS A 73 3.51 5.63 9.17
CA LYS A 73 3.69 4.37 9.90
C LYS A 73 3.88 3.15 8.99
N VAL A 74 3.27 3.14 7.80
CA VAL A 74 3.28 1.96 6.93
C VAL A 74 4.29 2.04 5.79
N VAL A 75 4.72 3.24 5.38
CA VAL A 75 5.77 3.41 4.37
C VAL A 75 7.07 2.65 4.74
N PRO A 76 7.53 2.62 6.01
CA PRO A 76 8.71 1.83 6.39
C PRO A 76 8.58 0.31 6.23
N LEU A 77 7.37 -0.22 5.94
CA LEU A 77 7.19 -1.63 5.60
C LEU A 77 7.65 -1.96 4.18
N VAL A 78 7.78 -0.95 3.33
CA VAL A 78 8.30 -1.08 1.97
C VAL A 78 9.80 -1.40 2.04
N GLY A 79 10.24 -2.40 1.26
CA GLY A 79 11.63 -2.83 1.27
C GLY A 79 12.58 -1.73 0.81
N GLU A 80 13.82 -1.78 1.29
CA GLU A 80 14.86 -0.85 0.85
C GLU A 80 15.10 -0.99 -0.66
N GLY A 81 15.20 0.15 -1.36
CA GLY A 81 15.33 0.20 -2.82
C GLY A 81 14.07 -0.17 -3.61
N LYS A 82 12.94 -0.45 -2.94
CA LYS A 82 11.63 -0.72 -3.58
C LYS A 82 10.82 0.56 -3.76
N ILE A 83 9.81 0.50 -4.62
CA ILE A 83 9.00 1.68 -4.97
C ILE A 83 7.76 1.74 -4.07
N ALA A 84 7.58 2.86 -3.37
CA ALA A 84 6.34 3.18 -2.67
C ALA A 84 5.48 4.12 -3.54
N VAL A 85 4.26 3.69 -3.91
CA VAL A 85 3.29 4.51 -4.63
C VAL A 85 2.18 4.92 -3.66
N VAL A 86 2.20 6.18 -3.22
CA VAL A 86 1.19 6.66 -2.26
C VAL A 86 -0.08 7.08 -3.00
N ARG A 87 -1.19 6.38 -2.73
CA ARG A 87 -2.52 6.62 -3.30
C ARG A 87 -3.54 7.11 -2.26
N SER A 88 -3.16 7.15 -0.99
CA SER A 88 -3.89 7.89 0.05
C SER A 88 -4.05 9.37 -0.35
N THR A 89 -5.12 10.01 0.10
CA THR A 89 -5.35 11.45 -0.16
C THR A 89 -4.43 12.26 0.75
N LEU A 90 -3.40 12.88 0.16
CA LEU A 90 -2.38 13.61 0.91
C LEU A 90 -2.36 15.09 0.55
N ARG A 91 -1.84 15.91 1.48
CA ARG A 91 -1.47 17.30 1.16
C ARG A 91 -0.19 17.34 0.33
N PRO A 92 -0.03 18.32 -0.58
CA PRO A 92 1.22 18.50 -1.30
C PRO A 92 2.42 18.62 -0.36
N GLY A 93 3.54 18.00 -0.75
CA GLY A 93 4.78 17.99 0.04
C GLY A 93 4.91 16.86 1.06
N PHE A 94 3.91 15.98 1.19
CA PHE A 94 3.96 14.85 2.12
C PHE A 94 4.96 13.75 1.71
N THR A 95 5.27 13.63 0.42
CA THR A 95 6.15 12.57 -0.12
C THR A 95 7.61 13.03 -0.30
N LYS A 96 8.04 14.04 0.46
CA LYS A 96 9.43 14.54 0.43
C LYS A 96 10.34 13.68 1.28
#